data_AF-A0A1A6FHV1-F1
#
_entry.id   AF-A0A1A6FHV1-F1
#
_cell.length_a   1.000
_cell.length_b   1.000
_cell.length_c   1.000
_cell.angle_alpha   90.00
_cell.angle_beta   90.00
_cell.angle_gamma   90.00
#
_symmetry.space_group_name_H-M   'P 1'
#
loop_
_entity.id
_entity.type
_entity.pdbx_description
1 polymer ?
#
loop_
_entity_poly.entity_id
_entity_poly.type
_entity_poly.pdbx_seq_one_letter_code
_entity_poly.pdbx_strand_id
1 'polypeptide(L)'
;MSLEALTWAKKIGAPSSGAKYLLIMLANYAGRKGESFYPLTEIADDMQVSVDSVRRRLGELQDAGMIARVARLRNDGSRSSDVVILLMDDETRGFAESLGWTAARVGEAAAEEGDGAEKPGIEPLADCDHPPADCDHPLRNLQGGGRNCATPKKNQQLTNTQPSPTPAARGEVEVASLREEAQAAEGRWKAFKDLWPFEPSASPGKARAAFFALSAEDREHAIRFAPRYLAATEGKRRKHPGNWLGDRDWTGFLDQEREAAAARERVEQAQAERDERDRARYGGVIIYPDSEMGRRQHAAWRRYDAARGVDSRRELRSFPLGQGYVRPSRFPPSGGEARDGPDDAAA
;
A
#
# COMPACT_ATOMS: atom_id res chain seq x y z
N MET A 1 14.12 -24.80 13.67
CA MET A 1 15.33 -24.58 14.48
C MET A 1 16.07 -25.90 14.61
N SER A 2 17.30 -25.96 14.09
CA SER A 2 18.20 -27.11 14.20
C SER A 2 19.37 -26.78 15.14
N LEU A 3 19.52 -27.55 16.23
CA LEU A 3 20.62 -27.37 17.18
C LEU A 3 21.99 -27.67 16.54
N GLU A 4 22.00 -28.63 15.61
CA GLU A 4 23.17 -29.00 14.82
C GLU A 4 23.65 -27.83 13.96
N ALA A 5 22.73 -27.19 13.23
CA ALA A 5 23.04 -26.01 12.42
C ALA A 5 23.61 -24.88 13.26
N LEU A 6 23.04 -24.63 14.44
CA LEU A 6 23.53 -23.57 15.33
C LEU A 6 24.93 -23.89 15.87
N THR A 7 25.19 -25.16 16.17
CA THR A 7 26.50 -25.63 16.66
C THR A 7 27.57 -25.52 15.57
N TRP A 8 27.23 -25.91 14.35
CA TRP A 8 28.08 -25.75 13.17
C TRP A 8 28.38 -24.28 12.89
N ALA A 9 27.35 -23.43 12.83
CA ALA A 9 27.48 -22.01 12.56
C ALA A 9 28.34 -21.28 13.59
N LYS A 10 28.35 -21.72 14.85
CA LYS A 10 29.24 -21.18 15.89
C LYS A 10 30.71 -21.56 15.68
N LYS A 11 30.99 -22.77 15.21
CA LYS A 11 32.36 -23.29 15.01
C LYS A 11 33.06 -22.73 13.76
N ILE A 12 32.34 -22.55 12.66
CA ILE A 12 32.93 -22.16 11.38
C ILE A 12 33.37 -20.68 11.36
N GLY A 13 34.54 -20.35 10.81
CA GLY A 13 34.95 -18.95 10.61
C GLY A 13 34.18 -18.32 9.46
N ALA A 14 33.68 -17.08 9.59
CA ALA A 14 32.98 -16.36 8.51
C ALA A 14 33.80 -15.14 8.04
N PRO A 15 33.59 -14.63 6.81
CA PRO A 15 34.40 -13.54 6.25
C PRO A 15 34.35 -12.23 7.04
N SER A 16 33.24 -11.96 7.71
CA SER A 16 33.04 -10.76 8.52
C SER A 16 32.21 -11.07 9.77
N SER A 17 32.28 -10.22 10.79
CA SER A 17 31.45 -10.35 12.00
C SER A 17 29.95 -10.24 11.68
N GLY A 18 29.57 -9.40 10.72
CA GLY A 18 28.20 -9.30 10.23
C GLY A 18 27.74 -10.56 9.51
N ALA A 19 28.58 -11.13 8.63
CA ALA A 19 28.30 -12.42 7.99
C ALA A 19 28.22 -13.56 9.02
N LYS A 20 29.08 -13.56 10.04
CA LYS A 20 29.05 -14.52 11.14
C LYS A 20 27.72 -14.47 11.90
N TYR A 21 27.26 -13.27 12.25
CA TYR A 21 26.01 -13.09 12.96
C TYR A 21 24.80 -13.53 12.11
N LEU A 22 24.79 -13.15 10.81
CA LEU A 22 23.78 -13.60 9.86
C LEU A 22 23.75 -15.13 9.74
N LEU A 23 24.92 -15.79 9.68
CA LEU A 23 25.02 -17.24 9.59
C LEU A 23 24.41 -17.93 10.82
N ILE A 24 24.67 -17.40 12.03
CA ILE A 24 24.08 -17.88 13.28
C ILE A 24 22.56 -17.70 13.27
N MET A 25 22.06 -16.56 12.78
CA MET A 25 20.62 -16.28 12.64
C MET A 25 19.95 -17.24 11.65
N LEU A 26 20.55 -17.46 10.49
CA LEU A 26 20.05 -18.44 9.51
C LEU A 26 19.99 -19.84 10.10
N ALA A 27 21.01 -20.25 10.87
CA ALA A 27 21.06 -21.52 11.57
C ALA A 27 19.98 -21.67 12.66
N ASN A 28 19.64 -20.57 13.34
CA ASN A 28 18.54 -20.54 14.30
C ASN A 28 17.19 -20.86 13.64
N TYR A 29 16.97 -20.33 12.43
CA TYR A 29 15.73 -20.57 11.68
C TYR A 29 15.76 -21.81 10.79
N ALA A 30 16.93 -22.45 10.62
CA ALA A 30 17.09 -23.60 9.75
C ALA A 30 16.22 -24.79 10.18
N GLY A 31 15.72 -25.50 9.17
CA GLY A 31 15.07 -26.80 9.26
C GLY A 31 16.06 -27.94 9.47
N ARG A 32 15.59 -29.17 9.26
CA ARG A 32 16.40 -30.37 9.47
C ARG A 32 17.50 -30.53 8.41
N LYS A 33 17.27 -30.06 7.19
CA LYS A 33 18.24 -30.14 6.07
C LYS A 33 19.02 -28.83 5.90
N GLY A 34 19.12 -28.02 6.95
CA GLY A 34 19.80 -26.73 6.89
C GLY A 34 19.08 -25.67 6.06
N GLU A 35 17.83 -25.89 5.63
CA GLU A 35 17.06 -24.96 4.82
C GLU A 35 16.35 -23.90 5.66
N SER A 36 16.37 -22.65 5.21
CA SER A 36 15.69 -21.52 5.83
C SER A 36 14.90 -20.75 4.77
N PHE A 37 13.66 -20.42 5.13
CA PHE A 37 12.72 -19.66 4.29
C PHE A 37 12.46 -18.25 4.85
N TYR A 38 13.33 -17.78 5.75
CA TYR A 38 13.06 -16.59 6.53
C TYR A 38 13.08 -15.33 5.64
N PRO A 39 12.04 -14.46 5.71
CA PRO A 39 11.99 -13.24 4.90
C PRO A 39 13.17 -12.30 5.20
N LEU A 40 13.80 -11.74 4.15
CA LEU A 40 14.97 -10.85 4.33
C LEU A 40 14.66 -9.59 5.16
N THR A 41 13.41 -9.12 5.13
CA THR A 41 12.94 -7.99 5.95
C THR A 41 12.96 -8.34 7.42
N GLU A 42 12.47 -9.53 7.79
CA GLU A 42 12.48 -9.98 9.18
C GLU A 42 13.92 -10.25 9.66
N ILE A 43 14.80 -10.81 8.80
CA ILE A 43 16.24 -10.93 9.15
C ILE A 43 16.84 -9.55 9.43
N ALA A 44 16.53 -8.57 8.58
CA ALA A 44 17.06 -7.22 8.68
C ALA A 44 16.60 -6.54 9.98
N ASP A 45 15.33 -6.72 10.34
CA ASP A 45 14.75 -6.21 11.59
C ASP A 45 15.37 -6.88 12.82
N ASP A 46 15.49 -8.21 12.83
CA ASP A 46 16.13 -8.97 13.93
C ASP A 46 17.59 -8.58 14.12
N MET A 47 18.30 -8.32 13.02
CA MET A 47 19.71 -7.90 13.03
C MET A 47 19.91 -6.41 13.24
N GLN A 48 18.84 -5.61 13.20
CA GLN A 48 18.88 -4.13 13.22
C GLN A 48 19.78 -3.53 12.12
N VAL A 49 19.70 -4.08 10.91
CA VAL A 49 20.44 -3.58 9.72
C VAL A 49 19.50 -3.38 8.55
N SER A 50 19.97 -2.73 7.48
CA SER A 50 19.18 -2.61 6.25
C SER A 50 19.09 -3.94 5.50
N VAL A 51 18.01 -4.15 4.73
CA VAL A 51 17.85 -5.31 3.84
C VAL A 51 19.01 -5.44 2.86
N ASP A 52 19.53 -4.33 2.34
CA ASP A 52 20.69 -4.34 1.45
C ASP A 52 21.97 -4.80 2.14
N SER A 53 22.13 -4.47 3.43
CA SER A 53 23.23 -5.02 4.24
C SER A 53 23.11 -6.53 4.37
N VAL A 54 21.90 -7.06 4.62
CA VAL A 54 21.65 -8.52 4.66
C VAL A 54 21.99 -9.16 3.31
N ARG A 55 21.53 -8.59 2.19
CA ARG A 55 21.84 -9.10 0.83
C ARG A 55 23.33 -9.17 0.57
N ARG A 56 24.08 -8.11 0.92
CA ARG A 56 25.54 -8.10 0.79
C ARG A 56 26.20 -9.21 1.60
N ARG A 57 25.79 -9.39 2.87
CA ARG A 57 26.32 -10.47 3.73
C ARG A 57 25.92 -11.87 3.25
N LEU A 58 24.75 -12.04 2.62
CA LEU A 58 24.39 -13.29 1.96
C LEU A 58 25.32 -13.60 0.78
N GLY A 59 25.70 -12.57 0.00
CA GLY A 59 26.73 -12.70 -1.05
C GLY A 59 28.05 -13.20 -0.45
N GLU A 60 28.56 -12.51 0.58
CA GLU A 60 29.80 -12.92 1.27
C GLU A 60 29.77 -14.37 1.77
N LEU A 61 28.66 -14.82 2.34
CA LEU A 61 28.49 -16.20 2.81
C LEU A 61 28.39 -17.22 1.67
N GLN A 62 27.77 -16.83 0.55
CA GLN A 62 27.66 -17.68 -0.64
C GLN A 62 29.03 -17.83 -1.31
N ASP A 63 29.77 -16.73 -1.47
CA ASP A 63 31.11 -16.70 -2.06
C ASP A 63 32.09 -17.53 -1.22
N ALA A 64 31.93 -17.51 0.11
CA ALA A 64 32.69 -18.33 1.03
C ALA A 64 32.26 -19.81 1.07
N GLY A 65 31.28 -20.22 0.24
CA GLY A 65 30.79 -21.60 0.18
C GLY A 65 30.07 -22.09 1.44
N MET A 66 29.57 -21.17 2.27
CA MET A 66 28.88 -21.51 3.53
C MET A 66 27.39 -21.72 3.35
N ILE A 67 26.81 -21.06 2.34
CA ILE A 67 25.39 -21.16 2.01
C ILE A 67 25.18 -21.37 0.51
N ALA A 68 24.06 -22.00 0.17
CA ALA A 68 23.49 -22.02 -1.16
C ALA A 68 22.20 -21.21 -1.19
N ARG A 69 21.99 -20.45 -2.27
CA ARG A 69 20.73 -19.73 -2.52
C ARG A 69 20.05 -20.34 -3.73
N VAL A 70 18.79 -20.75 -3.55
CA VAL A 70 17.96 -21.30 -4.63
C VAL A 70 16.75 -20.40 -4.83
N ALA A 71 16.57 -19.92 -6.06
CA ALA A 71 15.39 -19.13 -6.41
C ALA A 71 14.13 -20.01 -6.31
N ARG A 72 13.14 -19.54 -5.55
CA ARG A 72 11.85 -20.21 -5.44
C ARG A 72 10.86 -19.56 -6.39
N LEU A 73 10.22 -20.35 -7.24
CA LEU A 73 9.12 -19.91 -8.07
C LEU A 73 7.79 -20.33 -7.42
N ARG A 74 6.79 -19.46 -7.49
CA ARG A 74 5.40 -19.79 -7.12
C ARG A 74 4.73 -20.53 -8.29
N ASN A 75 3.55 -21.11 -8.03
CA ASN A 75 2.77 -21.83 -9.05
C ASN A 75 2.34 -20.94 -10.23
N ASP A 76 2.35 -19.61 -10.05
CA ASP A 76 2.06 -18.61 -11.08
C ASP A 76 3.32 -18.21 -11.90
N GLY A 77 4.48 -18.84 -11.63
CA GLY A 77 5.76 -18.51 -12.26
C GLY A 77 6.43 -17.25 -11.69
N SER A 78 5.78 -16.52 -10.78
CA SER A 78 6.38 -15.36 -10.13
C SER A 78 7.47 -15.79 -9.16
N ARG A 79 8.52 -14.96 -9.05
CA ARG A 79 9.62 -15.20 -8.12
C ARG A 79 9.16 -14.92 -6.69
N SER A 80 9.31 -15.92 -5.83
CA SER A 80 9.16 -15.79 -4.37
C SER A 80 10.51 -15.46 -3.72
N SER A 81 10.53 -15.37 -2.39
CA SER A 81 11.77 -15.36 -1.60
C SER A 81 12.62 -16.59 -1.90
N ASP A 82 13.93 -16.40 -2.05
CA ASP A 82 14.90 -17.48 -2.24
C ASP A 82 14.95 -18.40 -1.01
N VAL A 83 15.22 -19.68 -1.22
CA VAL A 83 15.55 -20.64 -0.16
C VAL A 83 17.04 -20.55 0.12
N VAL A 84 17.40 -20.37 1.39
CA VAL A 84 18.81 -20.38 1.83
C VAL A 84 19.11 -21.73 2.48
N ILE A 85 20.15 -22.41 2.03
CA ILE A 85 20.54 -23.74 2.53
C ILE A 85 21.95 -23.62 3.12
N LEU A 86 22.13 -24.09 4.34
CA LEU A 86 23.42 -24.13 5.01
C LEU A 86 24.21 -25.35 4.51
N LEU A 87 25.41 -25.13 3.97
CA LEU A 87 26.26 -26.19 3.42
C LEU A 87 27.15 -26.80 4.51
N MET A 88 26.53 -27.52 5.44
CA MET A 88 27.18 -28.01 6.67
C MET A 88 27.95 -29.31 6.44
N ASP A 89 27.43 -30.16 5.55
CA ASP A 89 27.87 -31.51 5.26
C ASP A 89 27.52 -31.89 3.81
N ASP A 90 27.87 -33.10 3.39
CA ASP A 90 27.59 -33.58 2.03
C ASP A 90 26.08 -33.84 1.79
N GLU A 91 25.30 -34.11 2.85
CA GLU A 91 23.85 -34.31 2.73
C GLU A 91 23.14 -33.01 2.36
N THR A 92 23.45 -31.93 3.07
CA THR A 92 22.92 -30.58 2.80
C THR A 92 23.38 -30.06 1.45
N ARG A 93 24.61 -30.37 1.03
CA ARG A 93 25.10 -30.08 -0.32
C ARG A 93 24.32 -30.84 -1.39
N GLY A 94 24.13 -32.15 -1.24
CA GLY A 94 23.32 -32.95 -2.16
C GLY A 94 21.85 -32.50 -2.20
N PHE A 95 21.31 -32.02 -1.07
CA PHE A 95 19.99 -31.42 -1.03
C PHE A 95 19.93 -30.09 -1.82
N ALA A 96 20.92 -29.21 -1.68
CA ALA A 96 21.01 -28.00 -2.48
C ALA A 96 21.10 -28.30 -3.98
N GLU A 97 21.91 -29.30 -4.36
CA GLU A 97 22.03 -29.76 -5.75
C GLU A 97 20.71 -30.31 -6.30
N SER A 98 19.96 -31.06 -5.50
CA SER A 98 18.62 -31.55 -5.89
C SER A 98 17.61 -30.43 -6.17
N LEU A 99 17.85 -29.24 -5.61
CA LEU A 99 17.05 -28.04 -5.83
C LEU A 99 17.60 -27.17 -6.98
N GLY A 100 18.60 -27.64 -7.71
CA GLY A 100 19.18 -26.95 -8.86
C GLY A 100 20.29 -25.95 -8.52
N TRP A 101 20.84 -26.00 -7.31
CA TRP A 101 22.09 -25.29 -7.01
C TRP A 101 23.29 -26.05 -7.60
N THR A 102 24.28 -25.33 -8.12
CA THR A 102 25.49 -25.94 -8.69
C THR A 102 26.72 -25.20 -8.20
N ALA A 103 27.67 -25.91 -7.60
CA ALA A 103 28.90 -25.33 -7.03
C ALA A 103 29.73 -24.52 -8.04
N ALA A 104 29.69 -24.90 -9.33
CA ALA A 104 30.43 -24.22 -10.41
C ALA A 104 30.16 -22.71 -10.51
N ARG A 105 28.95 -22.27 -10.11
CA ARG A 105 28.56 -20.84 -10.22
C ARG A 105 29.27 -19.91 -9.23
N VAL A 106 29.84 -20.43 -8.15
CA VAL A 106 30.49 -19.60 -7.14
C VAL A 106 31.86 -19.09 -7.61
N GLY A 107 32.51 -19.81 -8.53
CA GLY A 107 33.81 -19.42 -9.08
C GLY A 107 33.75 -18.52 -10.32
N GLU A 108 32.81 -18.78 -11.24
CA GLU A 108 32.74 -18.04 -12.52
C GLU A 108 32.11 -16.65 -12.40
N ALA A 109 31.09 -16.46 -11.54
CA ALA A 109 30.43 -15.16 -11.38
C ALA A 109 31.37 -14.10 -10.76
N ALA A 110 32.31 -14.51 -9.90
CA ALA A 110 33.32 -13.63 -9.33
C ALA A 110 34.40 -13.21 -10.36
N ALA A 111 34.56 -13.97 -11.45
CA ALA A 111 35.55 -13.69 -12.48
C ALA A 111 35.03 -12.74 -13.57
N GLU A 112 33.71 -12.69 -13.84
CA GLU A 112 33.16 -11.88 -14.93
C GLU A 112 32.64 -10.49 -14.53
N GLU A 113 32.39 -10.19 -13.25
CA GLU A 113 31.96 -8.84 -12.79
C GLU A 113 33.14 -7.87 -12.49
N GLY A 114 34.38 -8.26 -12.82
CA GLY A 114 35.61 -7.54 -12.44
C GLY A 114 36.16 -6.50 -13.43
N ASP A 115 35.61 -6.33 -14.64
CA ASP A 115 36.30 -5.59 -15.72
C ASP A 115 35.60 -4.31 -16.22
N GLY A 116 34.80 -3.63 -15.38
CA GLY A 116 34.11 -2.40 -15.85
C GLY A 116 33.73 -1.35 -14.82
N ALA A 117 33.95 -1.58 -13.52
CA ALA A 117 33.76 -0.54 -12.51
C ALA A 117 35.09 0.16 -12.25
N GLU A 118 35.45 1.08 -13.14
CA GLU A 118 36.45 2.11 -12.91
C GLU A 118 36.11 2.78 -11.56
N LYS A 119 36.86 2.44 -10.51
CA LYS A 119 36.79 3.15 -9.24
C LYS A 119 37.00 4.63 -9.59
N PRO A 120 36.11 5.57 -9.21
CA PRO A 120 36.42 6.98 -9.38
C PRO A 120 37.74 7.21 -8.66
N GLY A 121 38.78 7.46 -9.45
CA GLY A 121 40.09 7.81 -8.93
C GLY A 121 39.87 9.03 -8.06
N ILE A 122 40.09 8.88 -6.76
CA ILE A 122 40.46 10.01 -5.93
C ILE A 122 41.82 10.40 -6.49
N GLU A 123 41.82 11.30 -7.47
CA GLU A 123 43.03 11.95 -7.93
C GLU A 123 43.75 12.49 -6.68
N PRO A 124 45.05 12.25 -6.51
CA PRO A 124 45.81 12.91 -5.46
C PRO A 124 45.62 14.40 -5.66
N LEU A 125 45.05 15.05 -4.63
CA LEU A 125 44.80 16.48 -4.58
C LEU A 125 46.09 17.19 -5.01
N ALA A 126 46.11 17.74 -6.22
CA ALA A 126 47.24 18.50 -6.71
C ALA A 126 47.46 19.66 -5.74
N ASP A 127 48.71 19.81 -5.28
CA ASP A 127 49.14 20.94 -4.48
C ASP A 127 48.74 22.23 -5.20
N CYS A 128 47.78 22.95 -4.61
CA CYS A 128 47.36 24.25 -5.12
C CYS A 128 48.49 25.26 -4.87
N ASP A 129 49.38 25.43 -5.86
CA ASP A 129 50.40 26.48 -5.93
C ASP A 129 49.75 27.86 -6.20
N HIS A 130 48.94 28.35 -5.27
CA HIS A 130 48.33 29.69 -5.36
C HIS A 130 48.89 30.59 -4.25
N PRO A 131 49.41 31.79 -4.58
CA PRO A 131 49.96 32.71 -3.58
C PRO A 131 48.87 33.17 -2.60
N PRO A 132 49.20 33.40 -1.31
CA PRO A 132 48.21 33.44 -0.22
C PRO A 132 47.39 34.74 -0.10
N ALA A 133 47.19 35.52 -1.17
CA ALA A 133 46.66 36.88 -1.05
C ALA A 133 45.15 37.07 -1.36
N ASP A 134 44.49 36.22 -2.16
CA ASP A 134 43.14 36.55 -2.69
C ASP A 134 42.12 35.39 -2.68
N CYS A 135 42.13 34.52 -1.66
CA CYS A 135 41.10 33.50 -1.50
C CYS A 135 39.96 34.01 -0.58
N ASP A 136 39.10 34.87 -1.13
CA ASP A 136 37.90 35.38 -0.47
C ASP A 136 36.75 34.34 -0.54
N HIS A 137 36.99 33.16 0.04
CA HIS A 137 35.94 32.19 0.29
C HIS A 137 35.35 32.44 1.68
N PRO A 138 34.02 32.64 1.82
CA PRO A 138 33.41 32.86 3.12
C PRO A 138 33.64 31.61 3.98
N LEU A 139 34.54 31.75 4.96
CA LEU A 139 34.82 30.73 5.96
C LEU A 139 33.54 30.47 6.76
N ARG A 140 32.86 29.40 6.36
CA ARG A 140 31.72 28.86 7.09
C ARG A 140 32.27 28.20 8.36
N ASN A 141 32.15 28.93 9.47
CA ASN A 141 32.46 28.51 10.84
C ASN A 141 32.28 27.01 11.07
N LEU A 142 33.39 26.27 11.07
CA LEU A 142 33.52 24.94 11.65
C LEU A 142 34.19 25.09 13.01
N GLN A 143 33.40 25.49 14.00
CA GLN A 143 33.71 25.24 15.40
C GLN A 143 32.73 24.18 15.92
N GLY A 144 33.30 23.00 16.18
CA GLY A 144 33.04 22.15 17.33
C GLY A 144 31.60 21.96 17.78
N GLY A 145 31.08 20.76 17.58
CA GLY A 145 29.91 20.30 18.30
C GLY A 145 29.34 19.02 17.73
N GLY A 146 29.85 17.88 18.19
CA GLY A 146 29.22 16.59 17.95
C GLY A 146 27.76 16.64 18.42
N ARG A 147 26.82 16.55 17.48
CA ARG A 147 25.42 16.24 17.72
C ARG A 147 24.86 15.51 16.49
N ASN A 148 24.73 14.19 16.65
CA ASN A 148 23.70 13.32 16.11
C ASN A 148 22.83 13.91 14.99
N CYS A 149 23.17 13.59 13.74
CA CYS A 149 22.28 13.79 12.60
C CYS A 149 21.22 12.68 12.56
N ALA A 150 20.26 12.75 13.48
CA ALA A 150 18.97 12.11 13.31
C ALA A 150 18.21 12.87 12.22
N THR A 151 18.19 12.34 11.00
CA THR A 151 17.19 12.75 10.02
C THR A 151 15.83 12.25 10.50
N PRO A 152 14.82 13.12 10.72
CA PRO A 152 13.47 12.66 10.98
C PRO A 152 12.90 12.19 9.63
N LYS A 153 13.10 10.91 9.31
CA LYS A 153 12.29 10.28 8.27
C LYS A 153 10.86 10.25 8.80
N LYS A 154 9.97 10.95 8.08
CA LYS A 154 8.51 10.89 8.24
C LYS A 154 8.09 9.42 8.15
N ASN A 155 8.05 8.75 9.29
CA ASN A 155 7.34 7.50 9.49
C ASN A 155 5.88 7.88 9.77
N GLN A 156 5.20 8.33 8.72
CA GLN A 156 3.74 8.34 8.74
C GLN A 156 3.31 6.93 8.33
N GLN A 157 2.62 6.27 9.28
CA GLN A 157 1.81 5.06 9.14
C GLN A 157 2.54 3.72 9.34
N LEU A 158 2.52 3.22 10.58
CA LEU A 158 1.81 1.99 10.99
C LEU A 158 2.23 1.52 12.41
N THR A 159 2.20 2.43 13.38
CA THR A 159 1.91 2.05 14.77
C THR A 159 0.81 2.97 15.26
N ASN A 160 -0.41 2.71 14.78
CA ASN A 160 -1.60 3.13 15.52
C ASN A 160 -1.80 2.15 16.69
N THR A 161 -0.76 1.98 17.51
CA THR A 161 -0.92 1.55 18.89
C THR A 161 -1.37 2.82 19.59
N GLN A 162 -2.67 3.12 19.50
CA GLN A 162 -3.26 4.08 20.42
C GLN A 162 -2.82 3.64 21.82
N PRO A 163 -2.19 4.52 22.62
CA PRO A 163 -1.98 4.22 24.03
C PRO A 163 -3.35 3.89 24.60
N SER A 164 -3.49 2.68 25.16
CA SER A 164 -4.68 2.29 25.89
C SER A 164 -5.05 3.47 26.79
N PRO A 165 -6.23 4.08 26.63
CA PRO A 165 -6.58 5.27 27.38
C PRO A 165 -6.36 4.95 28.85
N THR A 166 -5.49 5.73 29.49
CA THR A 166 -5.36 5.78 30.94
C THR A 166 -6.78 5.79 31.51
N PRO A 167 -7.12 4.96 32.51
CA PRO A 167 -8.49 4.77 32.98
C PRO A 167 -8.98 6.02 33.72
N ALA A 168 -9.18 7.10 32.97
CA ALA A 168 -9.82 8.32 33.38
C ALA A 168 -11.32 8.02 33.38
N ALA A 169 -11.88 7.92 34.58
CA ALA A 169 -13.29 7.67 34.85
C ALA A 169 -13.86 6.51 34.01
N ARG A 170 -13.82 5.29 34.56
CA ARG A 170 -14.79 4.25 34.17
C ARG A 170 -16.17 4.85 34.39
N GLY A 171 -16.72 5.52 33.38
CA GLY A 171 -18.15 5.72 33.27
C GLY A 171 -18.75 4.34 33.43
N GLU A 172 -19.65 4.17 34.37
CA GLU A 172 -20.38 2.94 34.57
C GLU A 172 -21.11 2.68 33.26
N VAL A 173 -20.51 1.86 32.39
CA VAL A 173 -21.17 1.38 31.19
C VAL A 173 -22.31 0.52 31.72
N GLU A 174 -23.53 1.05 31.57
CA GLU A 174 -24.73 0.38 32.04
C GLU A 174 -24.75 -1.05 31.50
N VAL A 175 -24.94 -2.03 32.39
CA VAL A 175 -24.96 -3.45 32.04
C VAL A 175 -26.00 -3.75 30.96
N ALA A 176 -27.08 -2.95 30.90
CA ALA A 176 -28.09 -2.98 29.85
C ALA A 176 -27.50 -2.73 28.45
N SER A 177 -26.62 -1.73 28.31
CA SER A 177 -25.97 -1.39 27.04
C SER A 177 -25.10 -2.52 26.49
N LEU A 178 -24.39 -3.25 27.37
CA LEU A 178 -23.58 -4.39 26.95
C LEU A 178 -24.42 -5.56 26.42
N ARG A 179 -25.61 -5.79 27.00
CA ARG A 179 -26.52 -6.85 26.55
C ARG A 179 -27.13 -6.52 25.19
N GLU A 180 -27.53 -5.28 24.99
CA GLU A 180 -28.05 -4.80 23.70
C GLU A 180 -26.99 -4.90 22.60
N GLU A 181 -25.76 -4.47 22.87
CA GLU A 181 -24.67 -4.57 21.89
C GLU A 181 -24.30 -6.03 21.59
N ALA A 182 -24.35 -6.93 22.57
CA ALA A 182 -24.15 -8.37 22.33
C ALA A 182 -25.25 -8.97 21.43
N GLN A 183 -26.52 -8.58 21.63
CA GLN A 183 -27.63 -9.00 20.77
C GLN A 183 -27.50 -8.43 19.35
N ALA A 184 -27.14 -7.15 19.23
CA ALA A 184 -26.88 -6.51 17.95
C ALA A 184 -25.71 -7.18 17.21
N ALA A 185 -24.63 -7.51 17.92
CA ALA A 185 -23.48 -8.23 17.37
C ALA A 185 -23.86 -9.63 16.85
N GLU A 186 -24.72 -10.36 17.55
CA GLU A 186 -25.22 -11.66 17.08
C GLU A 186 -26.12 -11.52 15.86
N GLY A 187 -26.97 -10.49 15.81
CA GLY A 187 -27.77 -10.16 14.63
C GLY A 187 -26.90 -9.83 13.40
N ARG A 188 -25.86 -9.03 13.58
CA ARG A 188 -24.85 -8.72 12.55
C ARG A 188 -24.11 -9.96 12.10
N TRP A 189 -23.72 -10.84 13.03
CA TRP A 189 -23.08 -12.11 12.70
C TRP A 189 -23.98 -13.00 11.84
N LYS A 190 -25.28 -13.08 12.17
CA LYS A 190 -26.26 -13.80 11.36
C LYS A 190 -26.36 -13.22 9.95
N ALA A 191 -26.45 -11.89 9.81
CA ALA A 191 -26.47 -11.23 8.51
C ALA A 191 -25.20 -11.51 7.69
N PHE A 192 -24.02 -11.42 8.30
CA PHE A 192 -22.76 -11.80 7.66
C PHE A 192 -22.76 -13.26 7.22
N LYS A 193 -23.27 -14.16 8.07
CA LYS A 193 -23.33 -15.59 7.79
C LYS A 193 -24.26 -15.91 6.62
N ASP A 194 -25.38 -15.22 6.50
CA ASP A 194 -26.34 -15.40 5.41
C ASP A 194 -25.79 -14.89 4.07
N LEU A 195 -24.92 -13.87 4.09
CA LEU A 195 -24.24 -13.35 2.89
C LEU A 195 -23.05 -14.22 2.45
N TRP A 196 -22.33 -14.83 3.40
CA TRP A 196 -21.09 -15.56 3.10
C TRP A 196 -21.35 -17.05 2.90
N PRO A 197 -21.14 -17.62 1.69
CA PRO A 197 -21.33 -19.05 1.45
C PRO A 197 -20.23 -19.85 2.14
N PHE A 198 -20.51 -20.37 3.34
CA PHE A 198 -19.58 -21.25 4.06
C PHE A 198 -19.45 -22.58 3.34
N GLU A 199 -18.23 -22.89 2.88
CA GLU A 199 -17.91 -24.23 2.42
C GLU A 199 -18.05 -25.22 3.59
N PRO A 200 -18.46 -26.48 3.35
CA PRO A 200 -18.57 -27.50 4.40
C PRO A 200 -17.26 -27.73 5.18
N SER A 201 -16.12 -27.44 4.55
CA SER A 201 -14.78 -27.51 5.13
C SER A 201 -14.43 -26.32 6.02
N ALA A 202 -15.14 -25.19 5.90
CA ALA A 202 -14.87 -23.97 6.63
C ALA A 202 -15.54 -24.04 8.02
N SER A 203 -14.72 -23.97 9.07
CA SER A 203 -15.20 -23.90 10.46
C SER A 203 -15.87 -22.54 10.72
N PRO A 204 -17.20 -22.50 10.96
CA PRO A 204 -17.89 -21.26 11.28
C PRO A 204 -17.39 -20.65 12.61
N GLY A 205 -16.86 -21.49 13.51
CA GLY A 205 -16.33 -21.06 14.80
C GLY A 205 -15.15 -20.10 14.67
N LYS A 206 -14.21 -20.38 13.75
CA LYS A 206 -13.06 -19.49 13.52
C LYS A 206 -13.51 -18.13 12.97
N ALA A 207 -14.44 -18.15 12.01
CA ALA A 207 -14.99 -16.91 11.43
C ALA A 207 -15.78 -16.11 12.46
N ARG A 208 -16.58 -16.77 13.31
CA ARG A 208 -17.31 -16.12 14.40
C ARG A 208 -16.38 -15.45 15.37
N ALA A 209 -15.35 -16.15 15.86
CA ALA A 209 -14.36 -15.57 16.77
C ALA A 209 -13.68 -14.32 16.16
N ALA A 210 -13.29 -14.39 14.88
CA ALA A 210 -12.70 -13.24 14.18
C ALA A 210 -13.69 -12.07 14.06
N PHE A 211 -14.97 -12.34 13.74
CA PHE A 211 -16.01 -11.31 13.62
C PHE A 211 -16.29 -10.58 14.94
N PHE A 212 -16.38 -11.32 16.05
CA PHE A 212 -16.63 -10.71 17.36
C PHE A 212 -15.41 -9.96 17.90
N ALA A 213 -14.20 -10.26 17.43
CA ALA A 213 -13.00 -9.47 17.72
C ALA A 213 -12.97 -8.10 17.03
N LEU A 214 -13.82 -7.87 16.03
CA LEU A 214 -13.94 -6.58 15.34
C LEU A 214 -14.77 -5.58 16.15
N SER A 215 -14.53 -4.28 15.90
CA SER A 215 -15.38 -3.19 16.41
C SER A 215 -16.76 -3.24 15.76
N ALA A 216 -17.75 -2.53 16.32
CA ALA A 216 -19.08 -2.44 15.74
C ALA A 216 -19.06 -1.89 14.30
N GLU A 217 -18.26 -0.84 14.06
CA GLU A 217 -18.06 -0.24 12.74
C GLU A 217 -17.41 -1.22 11.75
N ASP A 218 -16.37 -1.93 12.17
CA ASP A 218 -15.69 -2.91 11.31
C ASP A 218 -16.62 -4.09 10.95
N ARG A 219 -17.54 -4.48 11.84
CA ARG A 219 -18.56 -5.51 11.54
C ARG A 219 -19.54 -5.03 10.46
N GLU A 220 -19.99 -3.78 10.51
CA GLU A 220 -20.85 -3.19 9.47
C GLU A 220 -20.12 -3.12 8.12
N HIS A 221 -18.85 -2.68 8.13
CA HIS A 221 -18.03 -2.69 6.92
C HIS A 221 -17.84 -4.10 6.35
N ALA A 222 -17.55 -5.08 7.20
CA ALA A 222 -17.41 -6.47 6.76
C ALA A 222 -18.70 -6.99 6.09
N ILE A 223 -19.88 -6.67 6.64
CA ILE A 223 -21.18 -7.03 6.05
C ILE A 223 -21.39 -6.32 4.71
N ARG A 224 -21.17 -5.00 4.66
CA ARG A 224 -21.37 -4.17 3.46
C ARG A 224 -20.48 -4.60 2.30
N PHE A 225 -19.21 -4.94 2.57
CA PHE A 225 -18.24 -5.25 1.52
C PHE A 225 -18.12 -6.74 1.19
N ALA A 226 -18.70 -7.65 1.99
CA ALA A 226 -18.68 -9.08 1.70
C ALA A 226 -19.22 -9.42 0.29
N PRO A 227 -20.38 -8.90 -0.17
CA PRO A 227 -20.87 -9.20 -1.52
C PRO A 227 -19.91 -8.75 -2.63
N ARG A 228 -19.30 -7.57 -2.48
CA ARG A 228 -18.32 -7.03 -3.45
C ARG A 228 -17.07 -7.89 -3.51
N TYR A 229 -16.58 -8.36 -2.36
CA TYR A 229 -15.46 -9.29 -2.30
C TYR A 229 -15.79 -10.64 -2.96
N LEU A 230 -16.98 -11.18 -2.69
CA LEU A 230 -17.43 -12.46 -3.26
C LEU A 230 -17.55 -12.39 -4.78
N ALA A 231 -18.07 -11.28 -5.32
CA ALA A 231 -18.11 -11.03 -6.76
C ALA A 231 -16.71 -10.88 -7.37
N ALA A 232 -15.81 -10.11 -6.73
CA ALA A 232 -14.45 -9.90 -7.21
C ALA A 232 -13.57 -11.18 -7.19
N THR A 233 -13.95 -12.16 -6.37
CA THR A 233 -13.26 -13.45 -6.23
C THR A 233 -14.00 -14.61 -6.88
N GLU A 234 -15.04 -14.35 -7.67
CA GLU A 234 -15.72 -15.37 -8.46
C GLU A 234 -14.74 -16.04 -9.44
N GLY A 235 -14.73 -17.38 -9.48
CA GLY A 235 -13.79 -18.17 -10.27
C GLY A 235 -12.35 -18.23 -9.73
N LYS A 236 -12.04 -17.56 -8.62
CA LYS A 236 -10.72 -17.60 -7.96
C LYS A 236 -10.80 -18.34 -6.62
N ARG A 237 -9.65 -18.80 -6.12
CA ARG A 237 -9.57 -19.36 -4.77
C ARG A 237 -9.87 -18.26 -3.74
N ARG A 238 -10.98 -18.39 -3.02
CA ARG A 238 -11.41 -17.45 -1.98
C ARG A 238 -10.58 -17.62 -0.72
N LYS A 239 -10.36 -16.53 0.02
CA LYS A 239 -9.83 -16.64 1.38
C LYS A 239 -10.90 -17.23 2.30
N HIS A 240 -10.46 -17.98 3.31
CA HIS A 240 -11.35 -18.42 4.39
C HIS A 240 -11.94 -17.19 5.11
N PRO A 241 -13.25 -17.16 5.45
CA PRO A 241 -13.89 -15.98 6.05
C PRO A 241 -13.19 -15.49 7.31
N GLY A 242 -12.76 -16.40 8.19
CA GLY A 242 -12.00 -16.01 9.39
C GLY A 242 -10.65 -15.34 9.10
N ASN A 243 -9.99 -15.66 7.98
CA ASN A 243 -8.75 -14.99 7.58
C ASN A 243 -9.07 -13.64 6.93
N TRP A 244 -10.08 -13.57 6.07
CA TRP A 244 -10.56 -12.31 5.48
C TRP A 244 -10.99 -11.30 6.55
N LEU A 245 -11.67 -11.77 7.60
CA LEU A 245 -12.02 -11.01 8.80
C LEU A 245 -10.80 -10.55 9.61
N GLY A 246 -9.84 -11.46 9.85
CA GLY A 246 -8.62 -11.14 10.59
C GLY A 246 -7.72 -10.13 9.88
N ASP A 247 -7.55 -10.28 8.56
CA ASP A 247 -6.70 -9.42 7.73
C ASP A 247 -7.36 -8.06 7.44
N ARG A 248 -8.66 -7.90 7.73
CA ARG A 248 -9.46 -6.71 7.39
C ARG A 248 -9.40 -6.36 5.91
N ASP A 249 -9.52 -7.37 5.06
CA ASP A 249 -9.38 -7.27 3.60
C ASP A 249 -10.42 -6.33 2.94
N TRP A 250 -11.45 -5.84 3.67
CA TRP A 250 -12.38 -4.82 3.17
C TRP A 250 -11.81 -3.40 3.14
N THR A 251 -10.71 -3.14 3.85
CA THR A 251 -10.05 -1.83 3.92
C THR A 251 -9.70 -1.30 2.52
N GLY A 252 -9.26 -2.17 1.61
CA GLY A 252 -9.01 -1.79 0.21
C GLY A 252 -10.25 -1.29 -0.53
N PHE A 253 -11.47 -1.75 -0.19
CA PHE A 253 -12.70 -1.20 -0.78
C PHE A 253 -13.09 0.15 -0.18
N LEU A 254 -12.82 0.37 1.12
CA LEU A 254 -13.01 1.67 1.75
C LEU A 254 -12.09 2.72 1.13
N ASP A 255 -10.83 2.36 0.89
CA ASP A 255 -9.88 3.26 0.24
C ASP A 255 -10.31 3.58 -1.19
N GLN A 256 -10.81 2.60 -1.96
CA GLN A 256 -11.40 2.85 -3.27
C GLN A 256 -12.62 3.79 -3.21
N GLU A 257 -13.50 3.65 -2.22
CA GLU A 257 -14.64 4.57 -2.04
C GLU A 257 -14.19 5.99 -1.70
N ARG A 258 -13.18 6.13 -0.84
CA ARG A 258 -12.58 7.43 -0.50
C ARG A 258 -11.92 8.09 -1.70
N GLU A 259 -11.14 7.32 -2.47
CA GLU A 259 -10.51 7.81 -3.69
C GLU A 259 -11.56 8.21 -4.74
N ALA A 260 -12.62 7.42 -4.90
CA ALA A 260 -13.73 7.74 -5.79
C ALA A 260 -14.49 9.00 -5.34
N ALA A 261 -14.74 9.17 -4.04
CA ALA A 261 -15.35 10.38 -3.48
C ALA A 261 -14.46 11.61 -3.71
N ALA A 262 -13.16 11.51 -3.41
CA ALA A 262 -12.20 12.59 -3.65
C ALA A 262 -12.03 12.91 -5.15
N ALA A 263 -12.21 11.93 -6.03
CA ALA A 263 -12.22 12.15 -7.47
C ALA A 263 -13.48 12.90 -7.93
N ARG A 264 -14.66 12.53 -7.40
CA ARG A 264 -15.92 13.25 -7.67
C ARG A 264 -15.84 14.70 -7.20
N GLU A 265 -15.33 14.93 -5.99
CA GLU A 265 -15.14 16.28 -5.45
C GLU A 265 -14.19 17.11 -6.31
N ARG A 266 -13.07 16.53 -6.78
CA ARG A 266 -12.14 17.22 -7.71
C ARG A 266 -12.80 17.58 -9.03
N VAL A 267 -13.61 16.68 -9.59
CA VAL A 267 -14.37 16.97 -10.81
C VAL A 267 -15.37 18.11 -10.57
N GLU A 268 -16.09 18.08 -9.44
CA GLU A 268 -17.04 19.12 -9.08
C GLU A 268 -16.37 20.49 -8.89
N GLN A 269 -15.26 20.54 -8.15
CA GLN A 269 -14.45 21.75 -7.96
C GLN A 269 -13.94 22.29 -9.31
N ALA A 270 -13.36 21.45 -10.16
CA ALA A 270 -12.89 21.87 -11.48
C ALA A 270 -14.03 22.40 -12.37
N GLN A 271 -15.23 21.80 -12.25
CA GLN A 271 -16.42 22.29 -12.96
C GLN A 271 -16.88 23.64 -12.38
N ALA A 272 -16.85 23.84 -11.06
CA ALA A 272 -17.21 25.10 -10.41
C ALA A 272 -16.26 26.24 -10.82
N GLU A 273 -14.96 25.97 -10.84
CA GLU A 273 -13.93 26.92 -11.33
C GLU A 273 -14.13 27.25 -12.81
N ARG A 274 -14.50 26.26 -13.64
CA ARG A 274 -14.84 26.49 -15.05
C ARG A 274 -16.07 27.40 -15.18
N ASP A 275 -17.11 27.14 -14.42
CA ASP A 275 -18.33 27.96 -14.42
C ASP A 275 -18.04 29.39 -13.98
N GLU A 276 -17.23 29.58 -12.94
CA GLU A 276 -16.84 30.91 -12.45
C GLU A 276 -16.06 31.69 -13.52
N ARG A 277 -15.12 31.02 -14.20
CA ARG A 277 -14.37 31.58 -15.32
C ARG A 277 -15.28 31.96 -16.50
N ASP A 278 -16.24 31.12 -16.83
CA ASP A 278 -17.23 31.40 -17.89
C ASP A 278 -18.12 32.59 -17.49
N ARG A 279 -18.58 32.66 -16.24
CA ARG A 279 -19.35 33.80 -15.73
C ARG A 279 -18.56 35.10 -15.83
N ALA A 280 -17.30 35.09 -15.39
CA ALA A 280 -16.43 36.26 -15.46
C ALA A 280 -16.17 36.72 -16.90
N ARG A 281 -16.05 35.79 -17.85
CA ARG A 281 -15.71 36.10 -19.24
C ARG A 281 -16.92 36.43 -20.12
N TYR A 282 -18.06 35.79 -19.89
CA TYR A 282 -19.22 35.83 -20.80
C TYR A 282 -20.52 36.29 -20.15
N GLY A 283 -20.53 36.58 -18.85
CA GLY A 283 -21.72 36.97 -18.10
C GLY A 283 -22.66 35.80 -17.76
N GLY A 284 -22.20 34.55 -17.92
CA GLY A 284 -22.97 33.34 -17.60
C GLY A 284 -22.14 32.07 -17.80
N VAL A 285 -22.73 30.90 -17.53
CA VAL A 285 -22.14 29.57 -17.77
C VAL A 285 -22.40 29.14 -19.21
N ILE A 286 -21.40 28.59 -19.90
CA ILE A 286 -21.57 28.05 -21.25
C ILE A 286 -22.10 26.62 -21.17
N ILE A 287 -23.21 26.37 -21.86
CA ILE A 287 -23.81 25.05 -22.05
C ILE A 287 -23.47 24.54 -23.45
N TYR A 288 -22.80 23.40 -23.52
CA TYR A 288 -22.37 22.76 -24.78
C TYR A 288 -23.33 21.61 -25.14
N PRO A 289 -24.16 21.75 -26.19
CA PRO A 289 -25.22 20.77 -26.55
C PRO A 289 -24.69 19.48 -27.18
N ASP A 290 -23.39 19.39 -27.46
CA ASP A 290 -22.71 18.20 -27.96
C ASP A 290 -22.58 17.11 -26.88
N SER A 291 -22.42 17.51 -25.61
CA SER A 291 -22.41 16.62 -24.46
C SER A 291 -23.82 16.17 -24.06
N GLU A 292 -23.95 14.94 -23.52
CA GLU A 292 -25.24 14.46 -23.01
C GLU A 292 -25.78 15.36 -21.89
N MET A 293 -24.91 15.75 -20.95
CA MET A 293 -25.26 16.66 -19.87
C MET A 293 -25.72 18.02 -20.40
N GLY A 294 -25.03 18.57 -21.40
CA GLY A 294 -25.41 19.84 -22.00
C GLY A 294 -26.72 19.77 -22.79
N ARG A 295 -27.05 18.64 -23.43
CA ARG A 295 -28.40 18.42 -24.00
C ARG A 295 -29.48 18.46 -22.93
N ARG A 296 -29.26 17.82 -21.77
CA ARG A 296 -30.21 17.84 -20.64
C ARG A 296 -30.37 19.26 -20.08
N GLN A 297 -29.27 19.98 -19.86
CA GLN A 297 -29.27 21.37 -19.39
C GLN A 297 -29.98 22.30 -20.38
N HIS A 298 -29.67 22.18 -21.66
CA HIS A 298 -30.32 22.95 -22.72
C HIS A 298 -31.83 22.64 -22.81
N ALA A 299 -32.22 21.37 -22.71
CA ALA A 299 -33.63 20.98 -22.68
C ALA A 299 -34.36 21.55 -21.45
N ALA A 300 -33.72 21.56 -20.27
CA ALA A 300 -34.28 22.15 -19.06
C ALA A 300 -34.50 23.67 -19.22
N TRP A 301 -33.50 24.39 -19.71
CA TRP A 301 -33.62 25.82 -20.01
C TRP A 301 -34.69 26.10 -21.08
N ARG A 302 -34.79 25.29 -22.13
CA ARG A 302 -35.86 25.43 -23.13
C ARG A 302 -37.25 25.28 -22.55
N ARG A 303 -37.46 24.33 -21.63
CA ARG A 303 -38.75 24.16 -20.93
C ARG A 303 -39.04 25.38 -20.04
N TYR A 304 -38.03 25.85 -19.31
CA TYR A 304 -38.13 27.03 -18.45
C TYR A 304 -38.50 28.30 -19.24
N ASP A 305 -37.80 28.57 -20.34
CA ASP A 305 -38.05 29.73 -21.20
C ASP A 305 -39.44 29.67 -21.83
N ALA A 306 -39.85 28.50 -22.32
CA ALA A 306 -41.17 28.28 -22.90
C ALA A 306 -42.30 28.58 -21.89
N ALA A 307 -42.14 28.16 -20.63
CA ALA A 307 -43.11 28.44 -19.57
C ALA A 307 -43.25 29.94 -19.27
N ARG A 308 -42.20 30.74 -19.54
CA ARG A 308 -42.19 32.20 -19.32
C ARG A 308 -42.49 33.00 -20.59
N GLY A 309 -42.77 32.34 -21.71
CA GLY A 309 -42.98 33.01 -23.00
C GLY A 309 -41.72 33.67 -23.56
N VAL A 310 -40.53 33.26 -23.12
CA VAL A 310 -39.25 33.79 -23.60
C VAL A 310 -38.79 32.98 -24.82
N ASP A 311 -38.51 33.65 -25.95
CA ASP A 311 -37.95 32.98 -27.12
C ASP A 311 -36.46 32.69 -26.91
N SER A 312 -36.16 31.45 -26.49
CA SER A 312 -34.81 30.92 -26.28
C SER A 312 -33.86 31.06 -27.49
N ARG A 313 -34.36 31.31 -28.71
CA ARG A 313 -33.52 31.48 -29.91
C ARG A 313 -32.83 32.84 -29.98
N ARG A 314 -33.32 33.85 -29.26
CA ARG A 314 -32.77 35.22 -29.30
C ARG A 314 -31.42 35.39 -28.58
N GLU A 315 -31.02 34.46 -27.72
CA GLU A 315 -29.79 34.56 -26.90
C GLU A 315 -28.59 33.80 -27.49
N LEU A 316 -28.69 33.28 -28.72
CA LEU A 316 -27.59 32.62 -29.42
C LEU A 316 -26.47 33.63 -29.74
N ARG A 317 -25.49 33.75 -28.83
CA ARG A 317 -24.18 34.31 -29.18
C ARG A 317 -23.36 33.19 -29.80
N SER A 318 -22.99 33.32 -31.07
CA SER A 318 -22.06 32.40 -31.73
C SER A 318 -20.70 32.49 -31.04
N PHE A 319 -20.21 31.38 -30.49
CA PHE A 319 -18.88 31.31 -29.88
C PHE A 319 -17.82 30.93 -30.93
N PRO A 320 -16.58 31.45 -30.82
CA PRO A 320 -15.50 31.14 -31.75
C PRO A 320 -15.12 29.64 -31.82
N LEU A 321 -15.51 28.86 -30.82
CA LEU A 321 -15.10 27.46 -30.63
C LEU A 321 -16.26 26.44 -30.81
N GLY A 322 -17.43 26.88 -31.28
CA GLY A 322 -18.58 26.00 -31.51
C GLY A 322 -19.94 26.62 -31.12
N GLN A 323 -21.02 25.85 -31.31
CA GLN A 323 -22.36 26.24 -30.88
C GLN A 323 -22.53 25.97 -29.38
N GLY A 324 -22.44 27.02 -28.54
CA GLY A 324 -22.73 26.96 -27.10
C GLY A 324 -23.75 28.02 -26.70
N TYR A 325 -24.48 27.78 -25.61
CA TYR A 325 -25.48 28.71 -25.07
C TYR A 325 -24.97 29.30 -23.76
N VAL A 326 -24.97 30.62 -23.60
CA VAL A 326 -24.66 31.26 -22.31
C VAL A 326 -25.93 31.36 -21.50
N ARG A 327 -25.93 30.83 -20.28
CA ARG A 327 -27.05 30.93 -19.34
C ARG A 327 -26.57 31.43 -17.98
N PRO A 328 -27.44 32.04 -17.14
CA PRO A 328 -27.03 32.50 -15.81
C PRO A 328 -26.44 31.38 -14.92
N SER A 329 -26.93 30.16 -15.10
CA SER A 329 -26.54 28.96 -14.36
C SER A 329 -26.65 27.70 -15.23
N ARG A 330 -26.05 26.59 -14.81
CA ARG A 330 -26.15 25.31 -15.54
C ARG A 330 -27.57 24.80 -15.69
N PHE A 331 -28.38 24.98 -14.66
CA PHE A 331 -29.79 24.62 -14.64
C PHE A 331 -30.64 25.86 -14.35
N PRO A 332 -31.84 25.97 -14.91
CA PRO A 332 -32.77 27.03 -14.54
C PRO A 332 -33.10 26.93 -13.04
N PRO A 333 -33.43 28.05 -12.37
CA PRO A 333 -33.92 27.98 -11.00
C PRO A 333 -35.14 27.08 -10.98
N SER A 334 -35.14 26.08 -10.09
CA SER A 334 -36.30 25.22 -9.87
C SER A 334 -37.48 26.12 -9.54
N GLY A 335 -38.41 26.27 -10.48
CA GLY A 335 -39.60 27.11 -10.30
C GLY A 335 -40.31 26.65 -9.04
N GLY A 336 -40.58 27.58 -8.12
CA GLY A 336 -40.89 27.32 -6.72
C GLY A 336 -42.14 26.50 -6.39
N GLU A 337 -42.71 25.69 -7.29
CA GLU A 337 -43.87 24.84 -6.99
C GLU A 337 -43.94 23.48 -7.73
N ALA A 338 -42.90 22.99 -8.42
CA ALA A 338 -43.01 21.69 -9.11
C ALA A 338 -41.78 20.78 -8.97
N ARG A 339 -41.97 19.76 -8.11
CA ARG A 339 -41.48 18.36 -8.16
C ARG A 339 -40.08 18.09 -8.72
N ASP A 340 -39.27 17.51 -7.85
CA ASP A 340 -38.31 16.43 -8.14
C ASP A 340 -37.50 16.65 -9.43
N GLY A 341 -36.39 17.38 -9.28
CA GLY A 341 -35.21 17.03 -10.08
C GLY A 341 -34.90 15.54 -9.87
N PRO A 342 -34.23 14.84 -10.80
CA PRO A 342 -33.87 13.45 -10.58
C PRO A 342 -33.16 13.35 -9.23
N ASP A 343 -33.73 12.54 -8.33
CA ASP A 343 -33.20 12.22 -7.00
C ASP A 343 -31.83 11.53 -7.14
N ASP A 344 -30.81 12.29 -7.54
CA ASP A 344 -29.40 11.88 -7.45
C ASP A 344 -28.84 12.34 -6.09
N ALA A 345 -29.60 12.08 -5.02
CA ALA A 345 -29.19 12.22 -3.63
C ALA A 345 -29.68 11.03 -2.80
N ALA A 346 -29.33 9.81 -3.25
CA ALA A 346 -29.31 8.61 -2.41
C ALA A 346 -27.96 7.91 -2.58
N ALA A 347 -26.97 8.38 -1.82
CA ALA A 347 -25.83 7.61 -1.32
C ALA A 347 -25.22 8.35 -0.13
#